data_AF-A0A1C4S6J4-F1
#
_entry.id   AF-A0A1C4S6J4-F1
#
_cell.length_a   1.000
_cell.length_b   1.000
_cell.length_c   1.000
_cell.angle_alpha   90.00
_cell.angle_beta   90.00
_cell.angle_gamma   90.00
#
_symmetry.space_group_name_H-M   'P 1'
#
loop_
_entity.id
_entity.type
_entity.pdbx_description
1 polymer ?
#
loop_
_entity_poly.entity_id
_entity_poly.type
_entity_poly.pdbx_seq_one_letter_code
_entity_poly.pdbx_strand_id
1 'polypeptide(L)'
;MIAAGLLLTACGGDKGGDAKDPAGAKGDNAAAKSSTVTITITDKDCAPSPATVPAGAVKFNVTNKDSAKVTEAELLDGGKMLGEKENLTPGLSGDFSLTLGAGTYQVYCPGAGTDKTAFTVTGSAAHSWKDDPALVAATKNYAAWIDSEVKQEVTATDAFTAAVKAGQTDQAKLLYGKARVYYERIEPTAEIWGDLDGRIDGRADDAATPDQFTGFHRIEQALWQKKSLAGMDKIADQLSADTHDLYSKVETVEYQPAEIANGATDLVNEIQSSKITGEEERYSHIDLLDFEGNLAGANEAVTVLLPVLKQNGPGPGRHPRRALPADRPGAGGLRGQARLRADRLRGLQQGHRHPAAGAVADGERLR
;
A
#
# COMPACT_ATOMS: atom_id res chain seq x y z
N MET A 1 16.45 -50.58 38.07
CA MET A 1 17.16 -50.78 39.35
C MET A 1 18.51 -50.10 39.20
N ILE A 2 18.76 -48.95 39.80
CA ILE A 2 19.12 -48.78 41.21
C ILE A 2 18.61 -47.41 41.67
N ALA A 3 17.90 -47.42 42.80
CA ALA A 3 17.51 -46.25 43.56
C ALA A 3 18.61 -45.89 44.56
N ALA A 4 18.84 -44.59 44.78
CA ALA A 4 19.55 -44.08 45.93
C ALA A 4 18.97 -42.72 46.32
N GLY A 5 18.08 -42.73 47.31
CA GLY A 5 17.79 -41.56 48.15
C GLY A 5 18.62 -41.63 49.44
N LEU A 6 18.28 -40.74 50.39
CA LEU A 6 18.94 -40.37 51.68
C LEU A 6 19.70 -39.03 51.56
N LEU A 7 19.52 -38.00 52.40
CA LEU A 7 18.87 -37.84 53.72
C LEU A 7 18.51 -36.35 53.94
N LEU A 8 17.43 -36.08 54.69
CA LEU A 8 17.15 -34.81 55.39
C LEU A 8 17.81 -34.79 56.78
N THR A 9 18.13 -33.58 57.27
CA THR A 9 18.06 -33.02 58.66
C THR A 9 19.08 -31.86 58.76
N ALA A 10 18.97 -30.75 59.50
CA ALA A 10 17.97 -30.13 60.38
C ALA A 10 18.37 -28.64 60.62
N CYS A 11 17.59 -27.93 61.45
CA CYS A 11 17.38 -26.49 61.58
C CYS A 11 18.40 -25.62 62.38
N GLY A 12 18.26 -24.31 62.22
CA GLY A 12 18.50 -23.20 63.19
C GLY A 12 18.13 -21.87 62.50
N GLY A 13 17.19 -21.00 62.93
CA GLY A 13 16.93 -20.30 64.22
C GLY A 13 17.57 -18.90 64.15
N ASP A 14 17.00 -17.72 64.44
CA ASP A 14 15.70 -17.22 64.94
C ASP A 14 15.72 -15.65 64.78
N LYS A 15 14.55 -14.99 64.84
CA LYS A 15 14.22 -13.56 65.15
C LYS A 15 14.32 -12.42 64.09
N GLY A 16 13.13 -12.00 63.64
CA GLY A 16 12.52 -10.71 64.04
C GLY A 16 12.74 -9.46 63.17
N GLY A 17 11.66 -8.93 62.60
CA GLY A 17 11.59 -7.54 62.13
C GLY A 17 10.58 -7.29 61.00
N ASP A 18 9.40 -6.79 61.36
CA ASP A 18 8.32 -6.39 60.46
C ASP A 18 8.75 -5.39 59.36
N ALA A 19 8.52 -5.74 58.10
CA ALA A 19 8.35 -4.76 57.02
C ALA A 19 7.23 -5.26 56.09
N LYS A 20 6.17 -4.46 55.96
CA LYS A 20 5.07 -4.68 55.03
C LYS A 20 5.59 -4.67 53.59
N ASP A 21 5.63 -5.82 52.93
CA ASP A 21 5.67 -5.89 51.48
C ASP A 21 4.32 -5.44 50.91
N PRO A 22 4.26 -4.46 49.99
CA PRO A 22 3.05 -4.26 49.21
C PRO A 22 2.95 -5.45 48.24
N ALA A 23 1.78 -6.09 48.24
CA ALA A 23 1.43 -7.13 47.30
C ALA A 23 1.76 -6.69 45.87
N GLY A 24 2.81 -7.28 45.29
CA GLY A 24 3.07 -7.20 43.86
C GLY A 24 1.92 -7.89 43.16
N ALA A 25 1.04 -7.10 42.55
CA ALA A 25 0.11 -7.59 41.56
C ALA A 25 0.95 -8.28 40.48
N LYS A 26 0.88 -9.61 40.42
CA LYS A 26 1.30 -10.37 39.23
C LYS A 26 0.40 -9.90 38.11
N GLY A 27 0.90 -8.99 37.29
CA GLY A 27 0.36 -8.74 35.97
C GLY A 27 0.55 -10.02 35.17
N ASP A 28 -0.55 -10.75 34.97
CA ASP A 28 -0.57 -11.87 34.04
C ASP A 28 -0.32 -11.32 32.63
N ASN A 29 0.93 -11.37 32.17
CA ASN A 29 1.25 -11.33 30.76
C ASN A 29 0.81 -12.66 30.12
N ALA A 30 -0.49 -12.89 30.05
CA ALA A 30 -1.06 -13.88 29.17
C ALA A 30 -0.89 -13.33 27.74
N ALA A 31 -0.04 -13.99 26.93
CA ALA A 31 -0.01 -13.73 25.50
C ALA A 31 -1.45 -13.75 24.97
N ALA A 32 -1.91 -12.66 24.37
CA ALA A 32 -3.25 -12.56 23.82
C ALA A 32 -3.46 -13.76 22.88
N LYS A 33 -4.43 -14.62 23.19
CA LYS A 33 -4.74 -15.79 22.34
C LYS A 33 -5.29 -15.29 21.01
N SER A 34 -4.48 -15.41 19.96
CA SER A 34 -4.91 -15.15 18.59
C SER A 34 -5.75 -16.31 18.08
N SER A 35 -6.91 -16.01 17.49
CA SER A 35 -7.72 -16.99 16.76
C SER A 35 -7.15 -17.20 15.37
N THR A 36 -7.33 -18.39 14.81
CA THR A 36 -6.94 -18.68 13.42
C THR A 36 -8.17 -19.12 12.64
N VAL A 37 -8.38 -18.51 11.48
CA VAL A 37 -9.45 -18.81 10.53
C VAL A 37 -8.80 -19.23 9.23
N THR A 38 -9.28 -20.33 8.65
CA THR A 38 -8.86 -20.78 7.32
C THR A 38 -9.94 -20.45 6.31
N ILE A 39 -9.54 -19.88 5.17
CA ILE A 39 -10.37 -19.64 3.99
C ILE A 39 -9.77 -20.48 2.85
N THR A 40 -10.58 -21.34 2.24
CA THR A 40 -10.17 -22.12 1.07
C THR A 40 -10.96 -21.62 -0.13
N ILE A 41 -10.29 -20.96 -1.05
CA ILE A 41 -10.89 -20.44 -2.28
C ILE A 41 -11.10 -21.59 -3.27
N THR A 42 -12.31 -21.64 -3.82
CA THR A 42 -12.74 -22.52 -4.92
C THR A 42 -13.66 -21.73 -5.85
N ASP A 43 -13.96 -22.26 -7.04
CA ASP A 43 -14.96 -21.65 -7.94
C ASP A 43 -16.37 -21.58 -7.29
N LYS A 44 -16.63 -22.42 -6.29
CA LYS A 44 -17.94 -22.55 -5.64
C LYS A 44 -18.12 -21.52 -4.53
N ASP A 45 -17.19 -21.46 -3.58
CA ASP A 45 -17.26 -20.64 -2.37
C ASP A 45 -15.88 -20.50 -1.71
N CYS A 46 -15.84 -19.73 -0.62
CA CYS A 46 -14.66 -19.52 0.21
C CYS A 46 -15.03 -19.34 1.71
N ALA A 47 -15.96 -20.18 2.20
CA ALA A 47 -16.48 -20.01 3.56
C ALA A 47 -15.37 -20.10 4.64
N PRO A 48 -15.36 -19.20 5.65
CA PRO A 48 -14.38 -19.23 6.72
C PRO A 48 -14.57 -20.43 7.65
N SER A 49 -13.47 -21.03 8.06
CA SER A 49 -13.45 -22.13 9.03
C SER A 49 -12.44 -21.88 10.16
N PRO A 50 -12.89 -21.69 11.42
CA PRO A 50 -14.29 -21.63 11.85
C PRO A 50 -15.00 -20.35 11.37
N ALA A 51 -16.31 -20.42 11.14
CA ALA A 51 -17.13 -19.24 10.82
C ALA A 51 -17.43 -18.36 12.04
N THR A 52 -16.96 -18.74 13.23
CA THR A 52 -17.15 -17.99 14.47
C THR A 52 -15.91 -18.05 15.35
N VAL A 53 -15.48 -16.89 15.84
CA VAL A 53 -14.33 -16.75 16.75
C VAL A 53 -14.67 -15.78 17.90
N PRO A 54 -13.96 -15.80 19.03
CA PRO A 54 -14.02 -14.72 20.02
C PRO A 54 -13.37 -13.44 19.47
N ALA A 55 -13.82 -12.28 19.98
CA ALA A 55 -13.21 -10.99 19.69
C ALA A 55 -11.74 -10.91 20.14
N GLY A 56 -10.94 -10.14 19.42
CA GLY A 56 -9.49 -10.04 19.60
C GLY A 56 -8.71 -10.26 18.30
N ALA A 57 -7.44 -10.62 18.43
CA ALA A 57 -6.58 -10.90 17.27
C ALA A 57 -7.06 -12.15 16.51
N VAL A 58 -7.19 -12.04 15.20
CA VAL A 58 -7.58 -13.10 14.27
C VAL A 58 -6.61 -13.11 13.10
N LYS A 59 -5.97 -14.26 12.86
CA LYS A 59 -5.18 -14.53 11.65
C LYS A 59 -6.04 -15.33 10.66
N PHE A 60 -6.17 -14.80 9.45
CA PHE A 60 -6.86 -15.47 8.34
C PHE A 60 -5.80 -16.09 7.42
N ASN A 61 -5.77 -17.41 7.32
CA ASN A 61 -4.97 -18.12 6.34
C ASN A 61 -5.82 -18.41 5.11
N VAL A 62 -5.40 -17.91 3.96
CA VAL A 62 -6.13 -18.04 2.71
C VAL A 62 -5.34 -18.95 1.77
N THR A 63 -6.00 -19.96 1.21
CA THR A 63 -5.42 -20.86 0.22
C THR A 63 -6.33 -20.91 -0.99
N ASN A 64 -5.80 -20.63 -2.18
CA ASN A 64 -6.49 -20.99 -3.41
C ASN A 64 -6.20 -22.44 -3.73
N LYS A 65 -7.23 -23.28 -3.67
CA LYS A 65 -7.09 -24.71 -3.92
C LYS A 65 -6.87 -25.01 -5.40
N ASP A 66 -7.76 -24.50 -6.24
CA ASP A 66 -7.87 -24.90 -7.65
C ASP A 66 -8.59 -23.88 -8.56
N SER A 67 -8.97 -22.69 -8.05
CA SER A 67 -9.73 -21.72 -8.83
C SER A 67 -8.85 -20.83 -9.69
N ALA A 68 -9.05 -20.84 -11.00
CA ALA A 68 -8.44 -19.85 -11.90
C ALA A 68 -9.26 -18.55 -11.99
N LYS A 69 -10.50 -18.55 -11.49
CA LYS A 69 -11.45 -17.43 -11.58
C LYS A 69 -11.45 -16.56 -10.32
N VAL A 70 -11.28 -17.20 -9.16
CA VAL A 70 -11.32 -16.56 -7.84
C VAL A 70 -9.90 -16.56 -7.31
N THR A 71 -9.34 -15.38 -7.10
CA THR A 71 -7.91 -15.19 -6.78
C THR A 71 -7.69 -14.53 -5.44
N GLU A 72 -8.76 -14.19 -4.72
CA GLU A 72 -8.68 -13.42 -3.48
C GLU A 72 -9.77 -13.77 -2.47
N ALA A 73 -9.51 -13.39 -1.22
CA ALA A 73 -10.49 -13.41 -0.15
C ALA A 73 -10.34 -12.18 0.74
N GLU A 74 -11.46 -11.51 0.98
CA GLU A 74 -11.57 -10.27 1.72
C GLU A 74 -12.41 -10.47 2.98
N LEU A 75 -12.15 -9.70 4.04
CA LEU A 75 -13.08 -9.55 5.17
C LEU A 75 -13.75 -8.17 5.12
N LEU A 76 -15.09 -8.16 5.07
CA LEU A 76 -15.92 -6.96 5.01
C LEU A 76 -16.67 -6.69 6.33
N ASP A 77 -16.80 -5.41 6.69
CA ASP A 77 -17.71 -4.88 7.71
C ASP A 77 -18.64 -3.84 7.09
N GLY A 78 -19.94 -4.14 7.01
CA GLY A 78 -20.91 -3.22 6.38
C GLY A 78 -20.60 -2.88 4.92
N GLY A 79 -19.81 -3.70 4.23
CA GLY A 79 -19.33 -3.45 2.86
C GLY A 79 -17.97 -2.75 2.79
N LYS A 80 -17.40 -2.28 3.91
CA LYS A 80 -16.03 -1.80 3.98
C LYS A 80 -15.07 -2.99 4.10
N MET A 81 -14.05 -3.05 3.25
CA MET A 81 -12.97 -4.02 3.37
C MET A 81 -12.08 -3.69 4.57
N LEU A 82 -11.79 -4.69 5.41
CA LEU A 82 -10.94 -4.56 6.60
C LEU A 82 -9.54 -5.14 6.40
N GLY A 83 -9.42 -6.11 5.49
CA GLY A 83 -8.18 -6.78 5.15
C GLY A 83 -8.46 -7.98 4.27
N GLU A 84 -7.44 -8.42 3.54
CA GLU A 84 -7.61 -9.37 2.47
C GLU A 84 -6.33 -10.16 2.18
N LYS A 85 -6.47 -11.15 1.29
CA LYS A 85 -5.34 -11.73 0.59
C LYS A 85 -5.72 -11.99 -0.86
N GLU A 86 -5.10 -11.21 -1.74
CA GLU A 86 -5.24 -11.34 -3.19
C GLU A 86 -4.05 -12.04 -3.88
N ASN A 87 -4.11 -12.07 -5.21
CA ASN A 87 -3.09 -12.62 -6.11
C ASN A 87 -2.76 -14.10 -5.86
N LEU A 88 -3.73 -14.86 -5.35
CA LEU A 88 -3.62 -16.29 -5.12
C LEU A 88 -4.03 -17.05 -6.38
N THR A 89 -3.08 -17.38 -7.24
CA THR A 89 -3.30 -18.37 -8.32
C THR A 89 -3.51 -19.78 -7.75
N PRO A 90 -4.07 -20.75 -8.52
CA PRO A 90 -4.30 -22.11 -8.03
C PRO A 90 -3.07 -22.73 -7.34
N GLY A 91 -3.26 -23.17 -6.09
CA GLY A 91 -2.24 -23.78 -5.25
C GLY A 91 -1.46 -22.81 -4.35
N LEU A 92 -1.62 -21.50 -4.52
CA LEU A 92 -0.96 -20.51 -3.67
C LEU A 92 -1.70 -20.30 -2.34
N SER A 93 -0.99 -19.74 -1.37
CA SER A 93 -1.53 -19.38 -0.07
C SER A 93 -0.88 -18.09 0.45
N GLY A 94 -1.61 -17.40 1.31
CA GLY A 94 -1.14 -16.24 2.05
C GLY A 94 -1.94 -16.06 3.33
N ASP A 95 -1.65 -15.00 4.06
CA ASP A 95 -2.39 -14.67 5.28
C ASP A 95 -2.46 -13.17 5.53
N PHE A 96 -3.49 -12.75 6.25
CA PHE A 96 -3.62 -11.43 6.83
C PHE A 96 -4.11 -11.53 8.27
N SER A 97 -3.90 -10.48 9.06
CA SER A 97 -4.30 -10.46 10.47
C SER A 97 -5.03 -9.18 10.84
N LEU A 98 -6.06 -9.32 11.67
CA LEU A 98 -6.90 -8.22 12.14
C LEU A 98 -7.15 -8.36 13.65
N THR A 99 -7.42 -7.25 14.33
CA THR A 99 -8.02 -7.29 15.67
C THR A 99 -9.48 -6.91 15.53
N LEU A 100 -10.37 -7.88 15.74
CA LEU A 100 -11.80 -7.74 15.48
C LEU A 100 -12.60 -7.57 16.76
N GLY A 101 -13.56 -6.64 16.71
CA GLY A 101 -14.58 -6.51 17.73
C GLY A 101 -15.70 -7.53 17.54
N ALA A 102 -16.57 -7.67 18.54
CA ALA A 102 -17.74 -8.51 18.38
C ALA A 102 -18.71 -7.91 17.36
N GLY A 103 -19.24 -8.75 16.47
CA GLY A 103 -20.04 -8.31 15.34
C GLY A 103 -20.23 -9.39 14.28
N THR A 104 -20.94 -9.02 13.23
CA THR A 104 -21.13 -9.85 12.04
C THR A 104 -20.41 -9.21 10.87
N TYR A 105 -19.48 -9.96 10.31
CA TYR A 105 -18.66 -9.63 9.16
C TYR A 105 -19.02 -10.55 7.98
N GLN A 106 -18.45 -10.29 6.82
CA GLN A 106 -18.59 -11.15 5.65
C GLN A 106 -17.21 -11.48 5.08
N VAL A 107 -16.93 -12.75 4.82
CA VAL A 107 -15.84 -13.12 3.92
C VAL A 107 -16.37 -13.02 2.49
N TYR A 108 -15.66 -12.28 1.64
CA TYR A 108 -16.02 -12.06 0.26
C TYR A 108 -14.91 -12.60 -0.66
N CYS A 109 -15.28 -13.39 -1.67
CA CYS A 109 -14.37 -13.86 -2.71
C CYS A 109 -14.99 -13.58 -4.08
N PRO A 110 -14.60 -12.47 -4.71
CA PRO A 110 -15.07 -12.06 -6.03
C PRO A 110 -15.06 -13.20 -7.05
N GLY A 111 -16.19 -13.39 -7.73
CA GLY A 111 -16.32 -14.39 -8.78
C GLY A 111 -16.65 -15.82 -8.32
N ALA A 112 -16.65 -16.12 -7.02
CA ALA A 112 -17.15 -17.43 -6.55
C ALA A 112 -18.67 -17.56 -6.76
N GLY A 113 -19.17 -18.79 -6.87
CA GLY A 113 -20.62 -19.03 -6.98
C GLY A 113 -21.42 -18.55 -5.77
N THR A 114 -20.86 -18.68 -4.57
CA THR A 114 -21.26 -17.99 -3.35
C THR A 114 -20.11 -17.08 -2.95
N ASP A 115 -20.19 -15.84 -3.43
CA ASP A 115 -19.13 -14.85 -3.27
C ASP A 115 -19.07 -14.30 -1.84
N LYS A 116 -20.19 -14.16 -1.13
CA LYS A 116 -20.23 -13.66 0.26
C LYS A 116 -20.70 -14.71 1.25
N THR A 117 -19.94 -14.89 2.32
CA THR A 117 -20.25 -15.82 3.42
C THR A 117 -20.14 -15.11 4.78
N ALA A 118 -21.04 -15.42 5.72
CA ALA A 118 -21.05 -14.76 7.01
C ALA A 118 -19.91 -15.22 7.93
N PHE A 119 -19.31 -14.28 8.65
CA PHE A 119 -18.30 -14.53 9.69
C PHE A 119 -18.71 -13.81 10.99
N THR A 120 -18.75 -14.52 12.10
CA THR A 120 -19.22 -13.95 13.38
C THR A 120 -18.09 -13.85 14.38
N VAL A 121 -17.97 -12.69 15.02
CA VAL A 121 -17.05 -12.47 16.13
C VAL A 121 -17.87 -12.28 17.40
N THR A 122 -17.59 -13.07 18.43
CA THR A 122 -18.40 -13.16 19.65
C THR A 122 -17.68 -12.56 20.86
N GLY A 123 -18.44 -12.33 21.93
CA GLY A 123 -17.92 -11.78 23.18
C GLY A 123 -17.89 -10.26 23.15
N SER A 124 -16.95 -9.67 23.89
CA SER A 124 -16.70 -8.24 23.91
C SER A 124 -15.27 -8.00 23.42
N ALA A 125 -15.10 -7.04 22.51
CA ALA A 125 -13.79 -6.69 21.98
C ALA A 125 -12.80 -6.40 23.12
N ALA A 126 -11.64 -7.04 23.08
CA ALA A 126 -10.46 -6.48 23.73
C ALA A 126 -10.13 -5.16 23.00
N HIS A 127 -10.04 -4.07 23.76
CA HIS A 127 -9.49 -2.74 23.40
C HIS A 127 -9.56 -2.34 21.91
N SER A 128 -10.39 -1.34 21.59
CA SER A 128 -10.37 -0.77 20.24
C SER A 128 -9.01 -0.11 20.01
N TRP A 129 -8.48 -0.13 18.78
CA TRP A 129 -7.31 0.69 18.44
C TRP A 129 -7.56 2.19 18.70
N LYS A 130 -8.83 2.60 18.75
CA LYS A 130 -9.26 3.96 19.11
C LYS A 130 -8.98 4.30 20.58
N ASP A 131 -8.81 3.30 21.43
CA ASP A 131 -8.47 3.48 22.84
C ASP A 131 -6.95 3.68 23.05
N ASP A 132 -6.14 3.43 22.02
CA ASP A 132 -4.68 3.65 22.01
C ASP A 132 -4.36 4.99 21.31
N PRO A 133 -3.93 6.03 22.06
CA PRO A 133 -3.62 7.34 21.49
C PRO A 133 -2.50 7.30 20.43
N ALA A 134 -1.59 6.33 20.48
CA ALA A 134 -0.51 6.20 19.51
C ALA A 134 -1.03 5.65 18.17
N LEU A 135 -1.95 4.66 18.20
CA LEU A 135 -2.64 4.15 17.00
C LEU A 135 -3.56 5.22 16.38
N VAL A 136 -4.26 6.00 17.21
CA VAL A 136 -5.06 7.15 16.73
C VAL A 136 -4.17 8.22 16.09
N ALA A 137 -3.00 8.51 16.66
CA ALA A 137 -2.07 9.46 16.05
C ALA A 137 -1.49 8.93 14.72
N ALA A 138 -1.16 7.64 14.65
CA ALA A 138 -0.64 7.02 13.43
C ALA A 138 -1.64 7.10 12.26
N THR A 139 -2.89 6.74 12.49
CA THR A 139 -3.96 6.79 11.48
C THR A 139 -4.24 8.21 11.02
N LYS A 140 -4.27 9.20 11.92
CA LYS A 140 -4.42 10.62 11.56
C LYS A 140 -3.26 11.16 10.73
N ASN A 141 -2.03 10.81 11.08
CA ASN A 141 -0.86 11.23 10.33
C ASN A 141 -0.86 10.63 8.92
N TYR A 142 -1.24 9.35 8.80
CA TYR A 142 -1.39 8.70 7.51
C TYR A 142 -2.48 9.36 6.66
N ALA A 143 -3.66 9.62 7.25
CA ALA A 143 -4.76 10.30 6.57
C ALA A 143 -4.33 11.68 6.03
N ALA A 144 -3.61 12.46 6.83
CA ALA A 144 -3.10 13.77 6.42
C ALA A 144 -2.06 13.66 5.28
N TRP A 145 -1.27 12.60 5.26
CA TRP A 145 -0.34 12.33 4.17
C TRP A 145 -1.07 11.95 2.88
N ILE A 146 -2.07 11.05 2.94
CA ILE A 146 -2.90 10.69 1.79
C ILE A 146 -3.61 11.92 1.23
N ASP A 147 -4.24 12.75 2.06
CA ASP A 147 -4.86 14.02 1.63
C ASP A 147 -3.89 14.92 0.86
N SER A 148 -2.65 15.03 1.35
CA SER A 148 -1.60 15.81 0.68
C SER A 148 -1.17 15.20 -0.66
N GLU A 149 -1.09 13.89 -0.78
CA GLU A 149 -0.73 13.22 -2.04
C GLU A 149 -1.87 13.35 -3.06
N VAL A 150 -3.12 13.06 -2.68
CA VAL A 150 -4.29 13.17 -3.58
C VAL A 150 -4.52 14.61 -4.03
N LYS A 151 -4.29 15.60 -3.17
CA LYS A 151 -4.35 17.00 -3.57
C LYS A 151 -3.32 17.36 -4.66
N GLN A 152 -2.13 16.78 -4.57
CA GLN A 152 -1.10 16.95 -5.60
C GLN A 152 -1.46 16.17 -6.86
N GLU A 153 -2.03 14.98 -6.71
CA GLU A 153 -2.56 14.17 -7.79
C GLU A 153 -3.60 14.94 -8.60
N VAL A 154 -4.64 15.47 -7.97
CA VAL A 154 -5.69 16.29 -8.62
C VAL A 154 -5.06 17.41 -9.46
N THR A 155 -4.12 18.15 -8.87
CA THR A 155 -3.44 19.26 -9.57
C THR A 155 -2.65 18.76 -10.79
N ALA A 156 -1.95 17.63 -10.66
CA ALA A 156 -1.14 17.06 -11.72
C ALA A 156 -2.00 16.42 -12.83
N THR A 157 -3.07 15.73 -12.45
CA THR A 157 -4.06 15.11 -13.33
C THR A 157 -4.82 16.17 -14.12
N ASP A 158 -5.22 17.29 -13.52
CA ASP A 158 -5.87 18.40 -14.23
C ASP A 158 -4.93 18.99 -15.30
N ALA A 159 -3.64 19.14 -14.99
CA ALA A 159 -2.66 19.60 -15.97
C ALA A 159 -2.44 18.58 -17.10
N PHE A 160 -2.35 17.29 -16.76
CA PHE A 160 -2.19 16.20 -17.72
C PHE A 160 -3.39 16.08 -18.67
N THR A 161 -4.60 16.01 -18.11
CA THR A 161 -5.85 15.90 -18.87
C THR A 161 -6.12 17.13 -19.72
N ALA A 162 -5.73 18.33 -19.27
CA ALA A 162 -5.76 19.54 -20.11
C ALA A 162 -4.85 19.43 -21.34
N ALA A 163 -3.62 18.92 -21.18
CA ALA A 163 -2.71 18.69 -22.30
C ALA A 163 -3.25 17.63 -23.28
N VAL A 164 -3.88 16.58 -22.76
CA VAL A 164 -4.56 15.54 -23.56
C VAL A 164 -5.68 16.15 -24.40
N LYS A 165 -6.58 16.93 -23.78
CA LYS A 165 -7.69 17.61 -24.46
C LYS A 165 -7.23 18.62 -25.50
N ALA A 166 -6.09 19.27 -25.27
CA ALA A 166 -5.48 20.20 -26.21
C ALA A 166 -4.71 19.50 -27.36
N GLY A 167 -4.66 18.16 -27.38
CA GLY A 167 -3.93 17.40 -28.39
C GLY A 167 -2.40 17.55 -28.29
N GLN A 168 -1.88 17.97 -27.13
CA GLN A 168 -0.47 18.27 -26.93
C GLN A 168 0.30 16.99 -26.54
N THR A 169 0.51 16.08 -27.49
CA THR A 169 1.10 14.76 -27.26
C THR A 169 2.40 14.79 -26.44
N ASP A 170 3.37 15.63 -26.80
CA ASP A 170 4.67 15.67 -26.11
C ASP A 170 4.54 16.20 -24.68
N GLN A 171 3.66 17.18 -24.46
CA GLN A 171 3.39 17.72 -23.14
C GLN A 171 2.65 16.70 -22.27
N ALA A 172 1.65 16.00 -22.84
CA ALA A 172 0.91 14.96 -22.14
C ALA A 172 1.85 13.82 -21.71
N LYS A 173 2.78 13.38 -22.57
CA LYS A 173 3.80 12.37 -22.20
C LYS A 173 4.70 12.83 -21.06
N LEU A 174 5.09 14.11 -21.04
CA LEU A 174 5.90 14.67 -19.95
C LEU A 174 5.15 14.77 -18.62
N LEU A 175 3.83 14.95 -18.67
CA LEU A 175 2.97 15.10 -17.50
C LEU A 175 2.45 13.78 -16.94
N TYR A 176 2.31 12.74 -17.79
CA TYR A 176 1.75 11.44 -17.42
C TYR A 176 2.38 10.85 -16.14
N GLY A 177 3.69 10.59 -16.13
CA GLY A 177 4.37 10.07 -14.94
C GLY A 177 4.37 11.03 -13.74
N LYS A 178 4.20 12.35 -13.97
CA LYS A 178 4.09 13.33 -12.87
C LYS A 178 2.72 13.30 -12.21
N ALA A 179 1.68 12.90 -12.93
CA ALA A 179 0.35 12.69 -12.38
C ALA A 179 0.31 11.35 -11.66
N ARG A 180 0.74 10.28 -12.33
CA ARG A 180 0.73 8.91 -11.79
C ARG A 180 1.40 8.72 -10.44
N VAL A 181 2.58 9.31 -10.26
CA VAL A 181 3.39 9.05 -9.05
C VAL A 181 2.65 9.34 -7.74
N TYR A 182 1.63 10.21 -7.75
CA TYR A 182 0.84 10.50 -6.54
C TYR A 182 -0.19 9.41 -6.26
N TYR A 183 -0.83 8.86 -7.30
CA TYR A 183 -1.74 7.72 -7.17
C TYR A 183 -0.99 6.48 -6.67
N GLU A 184 0.15 6.17 -7.28
CA GLU A 184 1.01 5.04 -6.92
C GLU A 184 1.50 5.06 -5.47
N ARG A 185 1.59 6.26 -4.87
CA ARG A 185 1.97 6.42 -3.46
C ARG A 185 0.85 6.06 -2.51
N ILE A 186 -0.39 6.27 -2.90
CA ILE A 186 -1.57 6.03 -2.06
C ILE A 186 -2.21 4.66 -2.33
N GLU A 187 -1.74 3.96 -3.36
CA GLU A 187 -2.15 2.61 -3.76
C GLU A 187 -2.23 1.59 -2.61
N PRO A 188 -1.38 1.60 -1.56
CA PRO A 188 -1.58 0.71 -0.40
C PRO A 188 -2.97 0.78 0.24
N THR A 189 -3.78 1.79 -0.09
CA THR A 189 -5.15 1.94 0.40
C THR A 189 -6.17 2.17 -0.72
N ALA A 190 -5.82 1.99 -2.00
CA ALA A 190 -6.71 2.31 -3.12
C ALA A 190 -8.01 1.49 -3.11
N GLU A 191 -7.94 0.22 -2.70
CA GLU A 191 -9.07 -0.71 -2.63
C GLU A 191 -10.26 -0.21 -1.79
N ILE A 192 -10.00 0.59 -0.75
CA ILE A 192 -11.08 1.09 0.12
C ILE A 192 -12.02 2.06 -0.61
N TRP A 193 -11.62 2.52 -1.80
CA TRP A 193 -12.39 3.40 -2.67
C TRP A 193 -13.28 2.66 -3.66
N GLY A 194 -13.31 1.33 -3.59
CA GLY A 194 -14.18 0.48 -4.39
C GLY A 194 -13.86 0.59 -5.87
N ASP A 195 -14.85 0.93 -6.68
CA ASP A 195 -14.72 0.93 -8.14
C ASP A 195 -13.89 2.09 -8.71
N LEU A 196 -13.48 3.07 -7.87
CA LEU A 196 -12.65 4.19 -8.31
C LEU A 196 -11.29 3.73 -8.83
N ASP A 197 -10.69 2.75 -8.18
CA ASP A 197 -9.35 2.27 -8.54
C ASP A 197 -9.32 1.77 -9.98
N GLY A 198 -10.21 0.84 -10.33
CA GLY A 198 -10.33 0.36 -11.71
C GLY A 198 -10.72 1.45 -12.73
N ARG A 199 -11.40 2.53 -12.33
CA ARG A 199 -11.71 3.66 -13.24
C ARG A 199 -10.50 4.56 -13.49
N ILE A 200 -9.66 4.76 -12.48
CA ILE A 200 -8.47 5.62 -12.51
C ILE A 200 -7.28 4.88 -13.14
N ASP A 201 -7.05 3.64 -12.74
CA ASP A 201 -5.80 2.90 -12.98
C ASP A 201 -6.01 1.46 -13.51
N GLY A 202 -7.23 1.11 -13.91
CA GLY A 202 -7.49 -0.21 -14.51
C GLY A 202 -6.68 -0.44 -15.80
N ARG A 203 -6.04 -1.62 -15.91
CA ARG A 203 -5.27 -2.00 -17.09
C ARG A 203 -6.18 -2.58 -18.17
N ALA A 204 -5.66 -2.67 -19.40
CA ALA A 204 -6.44 -3.16 -20.54
C ALA A 204 -6.96 -4.59 -20.35
N ASP A 205 -6.24 -5.43 -19.59
CA ASP A 205 -6.59 -6.82 -19.33
C ASP A 205 -7.65 -6.97 -18.23
N ASP A 206 -7.81 -5.96 -17.38
CA ASP A 206 -8.77 -5.92 -16.27
C ASP A 206 -10.17 -5.54 -16.76
N ALA A 207 -10.26 -4.91 -17.93
CA ALA A 207 -11.52 -4.47 -18.53
C ALA A 207 -12.31 -5.66 -19.11
N ALA A 208 -13.45 -6.01 -18.50
CA ALA A 208 -14.34 -7.06 -19.02
C ALA A 208 -14.96 -6.69 -20.38
N THR A 209 -15.07 -5.39 -20.68
CA THR A 209 -15.51 -4.86 -21.98
C THR A 209 -14.64 -3.68 -22.40
N PRO A 210 -14.49 -3.40 -23.72
CA PRO A 210 -13.68 -2.28 -24.19
C PRO A 210 -14.09 -0.90 -23.64
N ASP A 211 -15.38 -0.73 -23.31
CA ASP A 211 -15.91 0.53 -22.77
C ASP A 211 -15.54 0.76 -21.30
N GLN A 212 -15.11 -0.29 -20.59
CA GLN A 212 -14.61 -0.20 -19.21
C GLN A 212 -13.13 0.17 -19.14
N PHE A 213 -12.40 0.14 -20.25
CA PHE A 213 -10.99 0.54 -20.26
C PHE A 213 -10.88 2.07 -20.29
N THR A 214 -10.74 2.67 -19.10
CA THR A 214 -10.67 4.12 -18.87
C THR A 214 -9.35 4.52 -18.19
N GLY A 215 -9.29 5.72 -17.59
CA GLY A 215 -8.19 6.08 -16.70
C GLY A 215 -6.85 6.38 -17.37
N PHE A 216 -5.79 6.31 -16.57
CA PHE A 216 -4.41 6.57 -16.97
C PHE A 216 -3.96 5.66 -18.11
N HIS A 217 -4.09 4.35 -17.96
CA HIS A 217 -3.62 3.37 -18.95
C HIS A 217 -4.34 3.45 -20.29
N ARG A 218 -5.61 3.88 -20.31
CA ARG A 218 -6.31 4.12 -21.58
C ARG A 218 -5.70 5.28 -22.36
N ILE A 219 -5.26 6.33 -21.67
CA ILE A 219 -4.60 7.49 -22.27
C ILE A 219 -3.13 7.16 -22.59
N GLU A 220 -2.46 6.37 -21.76
CA GLU A 220 -1.13 5.81 -22.02
C GLU A 220 -1.09 5.07 -23.36
N GLN A 221 -2.04 4.15 -23.58
CA GLN A 221 -2.17 3.43 -24.86
C GLN A 221 -2.30 4.41 -26.03
N ALA A 222 -3.09 5.47 -25.86
CA ALA A 222 -3.32 6.48 -26.89
C ALA A 222 -2.02 7.25 -27.22
N LEU A 223 -1.24 7.63 -26.21
CA LEU A 223 -0.01 8.41 -26.35
C LEU A 223 1.16 7.61 -26.93
N TRP A 224 1.40 6.38 -26.46
CA TRP A 224 2.58 5.60 -26.83
C TRP A 224 2.32 4.59 -27.93
N GLN A 225 1.24 3.81 -27.84
CA GLN A 225 0.93 2.77 -28.83
C GLN A 225 0.21 3.35 -30.05
N LYS A 226 -0.91 4.05 -29.86
CA LYS A 226 -1.72 4.60 -30.98
C LYS A 226 -1.14 5.89 -31.54
N LYS A 227 -0.30 6.60 -30.78
CA LYS A 227 0.32 7.89 -31.12
C LYS A 227 -0.72 8.92 -31.59
N SER A 228 -1.90 8.90 -30.97
CA SER A 228 -3.02 9.77 -31.31
C SER A 228 -3.89 10.00 -30.08
N LEU A 229 -4.24 11.26 -29.83
CA LEU A 229 -5.15 11.67 -28.76
C LEU A 229 -6.61 11.82 -29.24
N ALA A 230 -6.91 11.41 -30.48
CA ALA A 230 -8.26 11.49 -31.02
C ALA A 230 -9.25 10.70 -30.15
N GLY A 231 -10.32 11.39 -29.69
CA GLY A 231 -11.37 10.80 -28.84
C GLY A 231 -11.00 10.63 -27.37
N MET A 232 -9.81 11.10 -26.93
CA MET A 232 -9.36 11.00 -25.53
C MET A 232 -9.88 12.14 -24.65
N ASP A 233 -10.64 13.08 -25.20
CA ASP A 233 -11.28 14.17 -24.48
C ASP A 233 -12.18 13.65 -23.36
N LYS A 234 -13.05 12.67 -23.66
CA LYS A 234 -13.96 12.09 -22.68
C LYS A 234 -13.25 11.27 -21.61
N ILE A 235 -12.20 10.54 -21.98
CA ILE A 235 -11.41 9.75 -21.03
C ILE A 235 -10.63 10.69 -20.09
N ALA A 236 -10.09 11.79 -20.64
CA ALA A 236 -9.41 12.81 -19.84
C ALA A 236 -10.36 13.55 -18.90
N ASP A 237 -11.58 13.87 -19.33
CA ASP A 237 -12.60 14.45 -18.45
C ASP A 237 -13.03 13.48 -17.34
N GLN A 238 -13.22 12.19 -17.67
CA GLN A 238 -13.55 11.15 -16.70
C GLN A 238 -12.44 10.97 -15.66
N LEU A 239 -11.17 10.87 -16.09
CA LEU A 239 -10.04 10.73 -15.18
C LEU A 239 -9.89 11.94 -14.23
N SER A 240 -10.07 13.16 -14.72
CA SER A 240 -10.11 14.35 -13.86
C SER A 240 -11.28 14.25 -12.86
N ALA A 241 -12.49 13.90 -13.31
CA ALA A 241 -13.64 13.74 -12.41
C ALA A 241 -13.42 12.66 -11.33
N ASP A 242 -12.87 11.50 -11.70
CA ASP A 242 -12.62 10.40 -10.76
C ASP A 242 -11.55 10.76 -9.72
N THR A 243 -10.49 11.47 -10.11
CA THR A 243 -9.48 11.96 -9.14
C THR A 243 -10.02 13.03 -8.19
N HIS A 244 -10.97 13.86 -8.62
CA HIS A 244 -11.70 14.77 -7.73
C HIS A 244 -12.71 14.05 -6.82
N ASP A 245 -13.34 12.96 -7.28
CA ASP A 245 -14.17 12.10 -6.41
C ASP A 245 -13.30 11.40 -5.35
N LEU A 246 -12.14 10.86 -5.76
CA LEU A 246 -11.15 10.32 -4.83
C LEU A 246 -10.76 11.35 -3.76
N TYR A 247 -10.45 12.59 -4.16
CA TYR A 247 -10.17 13.68 -3.22
C TYR A 247 -11.32 13.90 -2.22
N SER A 248 -12.56 13.85 -2.67
CA SER A 248 -13.73 14.00 -1.79
C SER A 248 -13.89 12.83 -0.81
N LYS A 249 -13.52 11.60 -1.23
CA LYS A 249 -13.59 10.42 -0.36
C LYS A 249 -12.48 10.41 0.69
N VAL A 250 -11.23 10.79 0.31
CA VAL A 250 -10.10 10.79 1.24
C VAL A 250 -10.27 11.75 2.41
N GLU A 251 -11.03 12.84 2.23
CA GLU A 251 -11.35 13.77 3.31
C GLU A 251 -12.25 13.17 4.41
N THR A 252 -12.97 12.08 4.12
CA THR A 252 -14.00 11.53 5.01
C THR A 252 -13.70 10.13 5.53
N VAL A 253 -12.68 9.46 4.99
CA VAL A 253 -12.38 8.09 5.36
C VAL A 253 -11.76 8.00 6.74
N GLU A 254 -12.05 6.90 7.41
CA GLU A 254 -11.32 6.48 8.60
C GLU A 254 -10.42 5.29 8.25
N TYR A 255 -9.12 5.55 8.22
CA TYR A 255 -8.10 4.50 8.06
C TYR A 255 -7.95 3.71 9.36
N GLN A 256 -7.79 2.40 9.22
CA GLN A 256 -7.49 1.53 10.35
C GLN A 256 -5.99 1.18 10.40
N PRO A 257 -5.39 0.97 11.58
CA PRO A 257 -3.97 0.63 11.66
C PRO A 257 -3.61 -0.68 10.95
N ALA A 258 -4.51 -1.67 11.00
CA ALA A 258 -4.29 -2.94 10.33
C ALA A 258 -4.39 -2.80 8.81
N GLU A 259 -5.34 -2.00 8.31
CA GLU A 259 -5.48 -1.64 6.89
C GLU A 259 -4.18 -1.02 6.35
N ILE A 260 -3.63 -0.03 7.06
CA ILE A 260 -2.34 0.62 6.71
C ILE A 260 -1.19 -0.40 6.65
N ALA A 261 -1.13 -1.33 7.61
CA ALA A 261 -0.05 -2.32 7.69
C ALA A 261 -0.15 -3.41 6.61
N ASN A 262 -1.38 -3.88 6.36
CA ASN A 262 -1.67 -4.92 5.38
C ASN A 262 -1.43 -4.39 3.97
N GLY A 263 -2.01 -3.24 3.61
CA GLY A 263 -1.83 -2.64 2.30
C GLY A 263 -0.36 -2.34 1.94
N ALA A 264 0.45 -1.91 2.92
CA ALA A 264 1.89 -1.75 2.72
C ALA A 264 2.62 -3.08 2.47
N THR A 265 2.14 -4.17 3.08
CA THR A 265 2.70 -5.52 2.90
C THR A 265 2.29 -6.11 1.56
N ASP A 266 1.00 -6.02 1.22
CA ASP A 266 0.46 -6.54 -0.04
C ASP A 266 1.12 -5.84 -1.22
N LEU A 267 1.25 -4.51 -1.21
CA LEU A 267 1.89 -3.80 -2.30
C LEU A 267 3.38 -4.17 -2.48
N VAL A 268 4.13 -4.38 -1.40
CA VAL A 268 5.53 -4.84 -1.49
C VAL A 268 5.61 -6.27 -2.05
N ASN A 269 4.66 -7.13 -1.70
CA ASN A 269 4.58 -8.49 -2.23
C ASN A 269 4.19 -8.47 -3.72
N GLU A 270 3.25 -7.62 -4.11
CA GLU A 270 2.77 -7.47 -5.49
C GLU A 270 3.89 -7.01 -6.42
N ILE A 271 4.68 -6.01 -6.01
CA ILE A 271 5.90 -5.60 -6.73
C ILE A 271 6.79 -6.81 -7.02
N GLN A 272 6.97 -7.69 -6.04
CA GLN A 272 7.82 -8.88 -6.18
C GLN A 272 7.20 -9.95 -7.09
N SER A 273 5.89 -10.18 -7.00
CA SER A 273 5.22 -11.30 -7.66
C SER A 273 4.81 -11.02 -9.10
N SER A 274 4.37 -9.79 -9.41
CA SER A 274 3.75 -9.48 -10.70
C SER A 274 4.29 -8.20 -11.33
N LYS A 275 4.30 -7.06 -10.61
CA LYS A 275 4.66 -5.76 -11.22
C LYS A 275 6.08 -5.73 -11.78
N ILE A 276 7.02 -6.51 -11.21
CA ILE A 276 8.41 -6.64 -11.72
C ILE A 276 8.52 -7.06 -13.19
N THR A 277 7.45 -7.64 -13.76
CA THR A 277 7.39 -8.05 -15.17
C THR A 277 7.16 -6.88 -16.14
N GLY A 278 6.83 -5.69 -15.63
CA GLY A 278 6.49 -4.52 -16.44
C GLY A 278 5.04 -4.57 -16.97
N GLU A 279 4.14 -5.19 -16.20
CA GLU A 279 2.74 -5.38 -16.59
C GLU A 279 1.89 -4.13 -16.42
N GLU A 280 2.36 -3.16 -15.63
CA GLU A 280 1.66 -1.92 -15.29
C GLU A 280 1.73 -0.94 -16.47
N GLU A 281 2.95 -0.60 -16.88
CA GLU A 281 3.21 0.42 -17.89
C GLU A 281 3.61 -0.20 -19.23
N ARG A 282 2.69 -0.99 -19.78
CA ARG A 282 2.93 -1.81 -20.99
C ARG A 282 3.25 -0.99 -22.24
N TYR A 283 2.92 0.29 -22.27
CA TYR A 283 3.13 1.14 -23.44
C TYR A 283 4.20 2.21 -23.21
N SER A 284 4.27 2.80 -22.02
CA SER A 284 5.16 3.90 -21.65
C SER A 284 6.48 3.42 -21.03
N HIS A 285 6.46 2.23 -20.41
CA HIS A 285 7.58 1.58 -19.71
C HIS A 285 8.18 2.44 -18.59
N ILE A 286 7.31 3.07 -17.80
CA ILE A 286 7.71 3.86 -16.63
C ILE A 286 7.53 3.11 -15.30
N ASP A 287 7.37 1.79 -15.28
CA ASP A 287 7.06 0.97 -14.09
C ASP A 287 8.00 1.24 -12.89
N LEU A 288 9.25 1.65 -13.14
CA LEU A 288 10.18 2.01 -12.06
C LEU A 288 9.75 3.26 -11.26
N LEU A 289 8.99 4.16 -11.88
CA LEU A 289 8.36 5.31 -11.22
C LEU A 289 7.23 4.82 -10.30
N ASP A 290 6.44 3.87 -10.77
CA ASP A 290 5.34 3.28 -10.02
C ASP A 290 5.89 2.51 -8.83
N PHE A 291 6.93 1.68 -9.02
CA PHE A 291 7.61 1.00 -7.90
C PHE A 291 8.18 1.98 -6.86
N GLU A 292 8.71 3.12 -7.30
CA GLU A 292 9.18 4.15 -6.38
C GLU A 292 8.02 4.78 -5.59
N GLY A 293 6.87 5.01 -6.25
CA GLY A 293 5.64 5.48 -5.62
C GLY A 293 5.13 4.49 -4.57
N ASN A 294 4.95 3.24 -4.98
CA ASN A 294 4.48 2.14 -4.13
C ASN A 294 5.37 1.96 -2.90
N LEU A 295 6.70 1.94 -3.10
CA LEU A 295 7.66 1.82 -2.00
C LEU A 295 7.61 3.06 -1.07
N ALA A 296 7.35 4.25 -1.60
CA ALA A 296 7.16 5.44 -0.77
C ALA A 296 5.89 5.33 0.09
N GLY A 297 4.78 4.85 -0.47
CA GLY A 297 3.54 4.56 0.28
C GLY A 297 3.74 3.53 1.40
N ALA A 298 4.38 2.41 1.08
CA ALA A 298 4.71 1.38 2.07
C ALA A 298 5.65 1.91 3.17
N ASN A 299 6.61 2.76 2.82
CA ASN A 299 7.50 3.39 3.81
C ASN A 299 6.77 4.40 4.70
N GLU A 300 5.77 5.12 4.19
CA GLU A 300 4.97 6.01 5.03
C GLU A 300 4.15 5.21 6.05
N ALA A 301 3.53 4.10 5.63
CA ALA A 301 2.85 3.19 6.54
C ALA A 301 3.76 2.69 7.68
N VAL A 302 5.01 2.30 7.34
CA VAL A 302 6.02 1.95 8.36
C VAL A 302 6.33 3.16 9.25
N THR A 303 6.50 4.35 8.67
CA THR A 303 6.87 5.57 9.38
C THR A 303 5.84 5.93 10.45
N VAL A 304 4.54 5.91 10.10
CA VAL A 304 3.46 6.25 11.03
C VAL A 304 3.22 5.18 12.09
N LEU A 305 3.45 3.89 11.78
CA LEU A 305 3.24 2.77 12.72
C LEU A 305 4.46 2.46 13.60
N LEU A 306 5.67 2.86 13.20
CA LEU A 306 6.91 2.56 13.93
C LEU A 306 6.89 3.00 15.41
N PRO A 307 6.33 4.16 15.81
CA PRO A 307 6.21 4.52 17.22
C PRO A 307 5.40 3.51 18.03
N VAL A 308 4.30 3.00 17.46
CA VAL A 308 3.43 1.99 18.09
C VAL A 308 4.18 0.66 18.24
N LEU A 309 4.87 0.22 17.19
CA LEU A 309 5.67 -1.01 17.20
C LEU A 309 6.80 -0.96 18.24
N LYS A 310 7.38 0.21 18.49
CA LYS A 310 8.40 0.41 19.53
C LYS A 310 7.83 0.33 20.95
N GLN A 311 6.57 0.73 21.14
CA GLN A 311 5.89 0.64 22.44
C GLN A 311 5.44 -0.79 22.75
N ASN A 312 5.02 -1.53 21.73
CA ASN A 312 4.45 -2.89 21.83
C ASN A 312 5.46 -4.03 21.56
N GLY A 313 6.77 -3.72 21.51
CA GLY A 313 7.78 -4.50 20.79
C GLY A 313 7.86 -6.01 21.10
N PRO A 314 8.46 -6.82 20.20
CA PRO A 314 8.87 -8.18 20.57
C PRO A 314 10.13 -8.10 21.46
N GLY A 315 10.27 -9.04 22.40
CA GLY A 315 11.60 -9.40 22.91
C GLY A 315 12.57 -9.71 21.75
N PRO A 316 13.89 -9.69 21.96
CA PRO A 316 14.88 -9.59 20.88
C PRO A 316 14.92 -10.85 19.99
N GLY A 317 14.07 -10.89 18.96
CA GLY A 317 14.12 -11.82 17.84
C GLY A 317 14.90 -11.19 16.69
N ARG A 318 16.09 -11.75 16.42
CA ARG A 318 17.05 -11.24 15.45
C ARG A 318 16.57 -11.41 14.01
N HIS A 319 16.60 -10.33 13.23
CA HIS A 319 17.14 -10.34 11.86
C HIS A 319 17.92 -9.04 11.62
N PRO A 320 18.97 -9.07 10.79
CA PRO A 320 20.07 -8.11 10.89
C PRO A 320 19.63 -6.71 10.52
N ARG A 321 19.86 -5.78 11.46
CA ARG A 321 19.94 -4.35 11.17
C ARG A 321 20.92 -4.14 10.01
N ARG A 322 20.41 -3.98 8.80
CA ARG A 322 20.98 -3.00 7.88
C ARG A 322 20.12 -1.76 8.06
N ALA A 323 20.60 -0.83 8.88
CA ALA A 323 20.00 0.48 8.98
C ALA A 323 19.82 1.02 7.57
N LEU A 324 18.58 1.26 7.15
CA LEU A 324 18.32 2.28 6.14
C LEU A 324 18.99 3.56 6.68
N PRO A 325 19.94 4.17 5.95
CA PRO A 325 20.66 5.32 6.46
C PRO A 325 19.65 6.42 6.78
N ALA A 326 19.65 6.86 8.04
CA ALA A 326 18.80 7.91 8.58
C ALA A 326 19.17 9.32 8.08
N ASP A 327 19.81 9.42 6.92
CA ASP A 327 20.22 10.66 6.27
C ASP A 327 19.56 10.76 4.90
N ARG A 328 18.25 11.05 4.88
CA ARG A 328 17.65 11.83 3.81
C ARG A 328 17.03 13.08 4.42
N PRO A 329 17.39 14.29 3.94
CA PRO A 329 16.82 15.50 4.49
C PRO A 329 15.34 15.54 4.13
N GLY A 330 14.48 15.76 5.13
CA GLY A 330 13.08 16.13 4.91
C GLY A 330 12.95 17.30 3.95
N ALA A 331 11.75 17.51 3.40
CA ALA A 331 11.22 18.54 2.49
C ALA A 331 12.15 19.62 1.85
N GLY A 332 13.17 20.14 2.54
CA GLY A 332 14.26 20.93 1.97
C GLY A 332 15.22 20.17 1.03
N GLY A 333 15.36 18.84 1.16
CA GLY A 333 16.25 18.02 0.31
C GLY A 333 15.83 17.94 -1.16
N LEU A 334 14.53 17.88 -1.42
CA LEU A 334 13.96 17.85 -2.77
C LEU A 334 14.17 19.19 -3.51
N ARG A 335 14.17 20.32 -2.80
CA ARG A 335 14.50 21.64 -3.37
C ARG A 335 15.98 21.75 -3.78
N GLY A 336 16.88 21.08 -3.07
CA GLY A 336 18.31 21.03 -3.40
C GLY A 336 18.61 20.21 -4.65
N GLN A 337 17.98 19.04 -4.79
CA GLN A 337 18.16 18.18 -5.96
C GLN A 337 17.50 18.75 -7.23
N ALA A 338 16.38 19.46 -7.09
CA ALA A 338 15.76 20.20 -8.21
C ALA A 338 16.65 21.35 -8.71
N ARG A 339 17.35 22.07 -7.82
CA ARG A 339 18.31 23.12 -8.21
C ARG A 339 19.54 22.56 -8.93
N LEU A 340 20.11 21.48 -8.43
CA LEU A 340 21.27 20.82 -9.05
C LEU A 340 20.95 20.23 -10.44
N ARG A 341 19.73 19.72 -10.65
CA ARG A 341 19.28 19.25 -11.97
C ARG A 341 18.99 20.41 -12.93
N ALA A 342 18.42 21.52 -12.45
CA ALA A 342 18.17 22.71 -13.27
C ALA A 342 19.47 23.41 -13.74
N ASP A 343 20.51 23.44 -12.90
CA ASP A 343 21.80 24.03 -13.27
C ASP A 343 22.60 23.14 -14.25
N ARG A 344 22.47 21.81 -14.15
CA ARG A 344 23.01 20.87 -15.15
C ARG A 344 22.33 21.01 -16.50
N LEU A 345 21.02 21.22 -16.53
CA LEU A 345 20.26 21.44 -17.77
C LEU A 345 20.58 22.81 -18.40
N ARG A 346 20.81 23.85 -17.60
CA ARG A 346 21.30 25.16 -18.09
C ARG A 346 22.72 25.09 -18.66
N GLY A 347 23.61 24.32 -18.05
CA GLY A 347 24.98 24.10 -18.56
C GLY A 347 24.99 23.40 -19.93
N LEU A 348 24.08 22.45 -20.15
CA LEU A 348 23.94 21.76 -21.44
C LEU A 348 23.32 22.64 -22.54
N GLN A 349 22.39 23.55 -22.20
CA GLN A 349 21.85 24.52 -23.16
C GLN A 349 22.83 25.63 -23.55
N GLN A 350 23.80 25.98 -22.69
CA GLN A 350 24.83 26.97 -23.01
C GLN A 350 26.01 26.37 -23.81
N GLY A 351 26.20 25.06 -23.80
CA GLY A 351 27.24 24.34 -24.56
C GLY A 351 26.91 24.06 -26.04
N HIS A 352 25.74 24.48 -26.53
CA HIS A 352 25.31 24.32 -27.93
C HIS A 352 25.11 25.67 -28.65
N ARG A 353 26.06 26.59 -28.51
CA ARG A 353 26.19 27.70 -29.46
C ARG A 353 27.22 27.35 -30.52
N HIS A 354 26.72 26.96 -31.70
CA HIS A 354 27.50 26.94 -32.94
C HIS A 354 28.11 28.33 -33.21
N PRO A 355 29.36 28.44 -33.67
CA PRO A 355 29.85 29.68 -34.26
C PRO A 355 29.20 29.88 -35.63
N ALA A 356 28.65 31.07 -35.85
CA ALA A 356 28.04 31.48 -37.10
C ALA A 356 29.09 31.66 -38.22
N ALA A 357 28.69 31.32 -39.44
CA ALA A 357 29.47 31.50 -40.66
C ALA A 357 29.45 32.94 -41.17
N GLY A 358 30.58 33.36 -41.76
CA GLY A 358 30.77 34.54 -42.60
C GLY A 358 32.29 34.80 -42.69
N ALA A 359 32.95 35.02 -43.83
CA ALA A 359 32.54 35.25 -45.21
C ALA A 359 33.68 34.78 -46.16
N VAL A 360 33.37 34.72 -47.45
CA VAL A 360 34.24 34.29 -48.56
C VAL A 360 35.14 35.43 -49.06
N ALA A 361 36.38 35.08 -49.47
CA ALA A 361 37.11 35.52 -50.68
C ALA A 361 38.54 36.03 -50.48
N ASP A 362 39.38 35.68 -51.48
CA ASP A 362 40.75 36.07 -51.84
C ASP A 362 41.88 35.62 -50.90
N GLY A 363 43.02 35.08 -51.34
CA GLY A 363 43.69 34.97 -52.63
C GLY A 363 45.20 34.88 -52.35
N GLU A 364 45.97 34.21 -53.23
CA GLU A 364 47.47 34.15 -53.27
C GLU A 364 48.20 33.23 -52.25
N ARG A 365 48.79 32.12 -52.70
CA ARG A 365 50.14 31.90 -53.30
C ARG A 365 51.31 31.89 -52.30
N LEU A 366 51.92 30.71 -52.19
CA LEU A 366 53.37 30.43 -52.17
C LEU A 366 54.25 31.31 -51.25
N ARG A 367 54.60 30.80 -50.06
CA ARG A 367 55.90 30.20 -49.71
C ARG A 367 55.94 29.81 -48.24
#